data_AF-A0A8E6NZN2-F1
#
_entry.id   AF-A0A8E6NZN2-F1
#
_cell.length_a   1.000
_cell.length_b   1.000
_cell.length_c   1.000
_cell.angle_alpha   90.00
_cell.angle_beta   90.00
_cell.angle_gamma   90.00
#
_symmetry.space_group_name_H-M   'P 1'
#
loop_
_entity.id
_entity.type
_entity.pdbx_description
1 polymer ?
#
loop_
_entity_poly.entity_id
_entity_poly.type
_entity_poly.pdbx_seq_one_letter_code
_entity_poly.pdbx_strand_id
1 'polypeptide(L)'
;MQARGVEQTFKPNDIYFDPKNDMVYVWGTKTTRLVNVPDKTESSKWTYEWVLGMKNGRPRIAYVNQYSGTPNIKKITINGKEQLATLDNPPPSTGNK
;
A
#
# COMPACT_ATOMS: atom_id res chain seq x y z
N MET A 1 9.24 -12.49 1.46
CA MET A 1 9.04 -13.94 1.18
C MET A 1 8.16 -14.02 -0.08
N GLN A 2 8.71 -14.34 -1.26
CA GLN A 2 7.86 -14.67 -2.42
C GLN A 2 7.20 -16.00 -2.10
N ALA A 3 5.91 -15.99 -1.76
CA ALA A 3 5.15 -17.22 -1.59
C ALA A 3 5.01 -17.89 -2.96
N ARG A 4 5.88 -18.85 -3.27
CA ARG A 4 5.76 -19.67 -4.48
C ARG A 4 4.41 -20.39 -4.45
N GLY A 5 3.67 -20.34 -5.56
CA GLY A 5 2.37 -21.00 -5.66
C GLY A 5 1.20 -20.22 -5.07
N VAL A 6 1.33 -18.90 -4.87
CA VAL A 6 0.23 -18.02 -4.48
C VAL A 6 0.01 -16.96 -5.56
N GLU A 7 -1.19 -16.94 -6.13
CA GLU A 7 -1.68 -15.86 -6.99
C GLU A 7 -2.42 -14.83 -6.14
N GLN A 8 -2.12 -13.55 -6.35
CA GLN A 8 -2.83 -12.44 -5.73
C GLN A 8 -3.34 -11.49 -6.80
N THR A 9 -4.64 -11.24 -6.79
CA THR A 9 -5.28 -10.22 -7.61
C THR A 9 -5.90 -9.18 -6.70
N PHE A 10 -5.76 -7.91 -7.06
CA PHE A 10 -6.44 -6.83 -6.37
C PHE A 10 -7.34 -6.09 -7.33
N LYS A 11 -8.62 -5.98 -6.98
CA LYS A 11 -9.62 -5.20 -7.71
C LYS A 11 -9.89 -3.91 -6.92
N PRO A 12 -9.40 -2.75 -7.37
CA PRO A 12 -9.72 -1.47 -6.75
C PRO A 12 -11.23 -1.23 -6.80
N ASN A 13 -11.80 -0.83 -5.67
CA ASN A 13 -13.19 -0.36 -5.61
C ASN A 13 -13.23 1.16 -5.70
N ASP A 14 -12.31 1.84 -5.01
CA ASP A 14 -12.26 3.30 -4.97
C ASP A 14 -10.84 3.81 -4.65
N ILE A 15 -10.61 5.08 -4.97
CA ILE A 15 -9.33 5.77 -4.82
C ILE A 15 -9.61 7.16 -4.23
N TYR A 16 -8.83 7.55 -3.23
CA TYR A 16 -8.89 8.89 -2.66
C TYR A 16 -7.49 9.49 -2.54
N PHE A 17 -7.35 10.74 -2.96
CA PHE A 17 -6.13 11.51 -2.75
C PHE A 17 -6.38 12.54 -1.64
N ASP A 18 -5.55 12.49 -0.60
CA ASP A 18 -5.50 13.52 0.43
C ASP A 18 -4.44 14.58 0.09
N PRO A 19 -4.84 15.79 -0.35
CA PRO A 19 -3.91 16.85 -0.70
C PRO A 19 -3.21 17.45 0.52
N LYS A 20 -3.74 17.27 1.74
CA LYS A 20 -3.11 17.82 2.94
C LYS A 20 -1.83 17.06 3.29
N ASN A 21 -1.88 15.73 3.13
CA ASN A 21 -0.80 14.82 3.51
C ASN A 21 -0.10 14.20 2.29
N ASP A 22 -0.39 14.65 1.06
CA ASP A 22 0.16 14.09 -0.19
C ASP A 22 0.12 12.56 -0.26
N MET A 23 -1.03 12.00 0.11
CA MET A 23 -1.21 10.55 0.26
C MET A 23 -2.36 10.02 -0.61
N VAL A 24 -2.10 8.91 -1.28
CA VAL A 24 -3.08 8.18 -2.09
C VAL A 24 -3.53 6.94 -1.33
N TYR A 25 -4.85 6.83 -1.16
CA TYR A 25 -5.53 5.66 -0.64
C TYR A 25 -6.17 4.91 -1.80
N VAL A 26 -5.92 3.61 -1.87
CA VAL A 26 -6.60 2.71 -2.80
C VAL A 26 -7.16 1.55 -2.00
N TRP A 27 -8.47 1.33 -2.04
CA TRP A 27 -9.07 0.20 -1.35
C TRP A 27 -10.00 -0.58 -2.27
N GLY A 28 -10.11 -1.87 -1.98
CA GLY A 28 -10.70 -2.81 -2.91
C GLY A 28 -10.80 -4.20 -2.34
N THR A 29 -11.06 -5.15 -3.23
CA THR A 29 -11.08 -6.57 -2.89
C THR A 29 -9.77 -7.21 -3.32
N LYS A 30 -9.05 -7.77 -2.35
CA LYS A 30 -7.88 -8.60 -2.59
C LYS A 30 -8.32 -10.06 -2.59
N THR A 31 -8.02 -10.77 -3.66
CA THR A 31 -8.24 -12.20 -3.79
C THR A 31 -6.89 -12.90 -3.81
N THR A 32 -6.73 -13.88 -2.92
CA THR A 32 -5.53 -14.72 -2.82
C THR A 32 -5.93 -16.15 -3.13
N ARG A 33 -5.24 -16.77 -4.09
CA ARG A 33 -5.48 -18.15 -4.52
C ARG A 33 -4.19 -18.96 -4.42
N LEU A 34 -4.28 -20.16 -3.89
CA LEU A 34 -3.20 -21.14 -3.97
C LEU A 34 -3.26 -21.84 -5.33
N VAL A 35 -2.18 -21.74 -6.11
CA VAL A 35 -2.10 -22.26 -7.50
C VAL A 35 -2.38 -23.78 -7.53
N ASN A 36 -2.00 -24.50 -6.48
CA ASN A 36 -2.15 -25.96 -6.39
C ASN A 36 -3.45 -26.41 -5.71
N VAL A 37 -4.26 -25.49 -5.16
CA VAL A 37 -5.50 -25.83 -4.44
C VAL A 37 -6.61 -24.87 -4.89
N PRO A 38 -7.37 -25.23 -5.95
CA PRO A 38 -8.40 -24.35 -6.53
C PRO A 38 -9.46 -23.89 -5.53
N ASP A 39 -9.82 -24.76 -4.58
CA ASP A 39 -10.91 -24.52 -3.63
C ASP A 39 -10.52 -23.58 -2.48
N LYS A 40 -9.25 -23.20 -2.37
CA LYS A 40 -8.76 -22.24 -1.37
C LYS A 40 -8.53 -20.88 -2.01
N THR A 41 -9.63 -20.24 -2.36
CA THR A 41 -9.65 -18.83 -2.76
C THR A 41 -10.19 -17.98 -1.62
N GLU A 42 -9.36 -17.09 -1.11
CA GLU A 42 -9.75 -16.16 -0.04
C GLU A 42 -9.89 -14.76 -0.62
N SER A 43 -11.03 -14.12 -0.36
CA SER A 43 -11.26 -12.73 -0.74
C SER A 43 -11.48 -11.87 0.49
N SER A 44 -10.76 -10.77 0.59
CA SER A 44 -10.86 -9.83 1.71
C SER A 44 -10.83 -8.38 1.23
N LYS A 45 -11.43 -7.49 2.02
CA LYS A 45 -11.27 -6.05 1.82
C LYS A 45 -9.85 -5.66 2.18
N TRP A 46 -9.23 -4.85 1.33
CA TRP A 46 -7.84 -4.47 1.47
C TRP A 46 -7.64 -3.01 1.09
N THR A 47 -6.79 -2.33 1.84
CA THR A 47 -6.41 -0.93 1.63
C THR A 47 -4.91 -0.85 1.43
N TYR A 48 -4.50 0.00 0.48
CA TYR A 48 -3.14 0.43 0.29
C TYR A 48 -3.04 1.95 0.46
N GLU A 49 -1.99 2.38 1.14
CA GLU A 49 -1.63 3.78 1.33
C GLU A 49 -0.28 4.04 0.68
N TRP A 50 -0.21 5.07 -0.15
CA TRP A 50 0.98 5.41 -0.93
C TRP A 50 1.30 6.88 -0.79
N VAL A 51 2.59 7.17 -0.66
CA VAL A 51 3.12 8.51 -0.94
C VAL A 51 4.03 8.37 -2.15
N LEU A 52 3.68 9.05 -3.23
CA LEU A 52 4.40 9.03 -4.49
C LEU A 52 5.12 10.35 -4.70
N GLY A 53 6.42 10.27 -4.99
CA GLY A 53 7.27 11.43 -5.21
C GLY A 53 8.02 11.38 -6.53
N MET A 54 8.61 12.50 -6.90
CA MET A 54 9.48 12.60 -8.07
C MET A 54 10.92 12.83 -7.62
N LYS A 55 11.86 12.03 -8.13
CA LYS A 55 13.31 12.21 -7.92
C LYS A 55 14.03 12.11 -9.25
N ASN A 56 14.75 13.18 -9.63
CA ASN A 56 15.46 13.28 -10.92
C ASN A 56 14.55 12.94 -12.12
N GLY A 57 13.30 13.44 -12.10
CA GLY A 57 12.32 13.19 -13.16
C GLY A 57 11.71 11.79 -13.18
N ARG A 58 12.00 10.93 -12.19
CA ARG A 58 11.46 9.57 -12.10
C ARG A 58 10.54 9.41 -10.89
N PRO A 59 9.39 8.74 -11.02
CA PRO A 59 8.52 8.46 -9.89
C PRO A 59 9.19 7.48 -8.93
N ARG A 60 9.03 7.74 -7.63
CA ARG A 60 9.51 6.92 -6.52
C ARG A 60 8.39 6.77 -5.50
N ILE A 61 8.34 5.61 -4.85
CA ILE A 61 7.44 5.36 -3.73
C ILE A 61 8.21 5.78 -2.47
N ALA A 62 7.74 6.85 -1.82
CA ALA A 62 8.33 7.33 -0.57
C ALA A 62 7.81 6.56 0.65
N TYR A 63 6.54 6.16 0.58
CA TYR A 63 5.88 5.39 1.61
C TYR A 63 4.90 4.42 0.99
N VAL A 64 4.85 3.20 1.54
CA VAL A 64 3.83 2.22 1.24
C VAL A 64 3.40 1.54 2.53
N ASN A 65 2.09 1.49 2.73
CA ASN A 65 1.47 0.71 3.80
C ASN A 65 0.26 -0.03 3.25
N GLN A 66 -0.08 -1.15 3.89
CA GLN A 66 -1.19 -1.99 3.46
C GLN A 66 -1.82 -2.68 4.66
N TYR A 67 -3.15 -2.79 4.67
CA TYR A 67 -3.88 -3.45 5.74
C TYR A 67 -5.26 -3.94 5.27
N SER A 68 -5.83 -4.86 6.04
CA SER A 68 -7.20 -5.35 5.82
C SER A 68 -8.23 -4.28 6.19
N GLY A 69 -9.29 -4.15 5.39
CA GLY A 69 -10.42 -3.25 5.64
C GLY A 69 -10.46 -2.04 4.71
N THR A 70 -11.24 -1.03 5.11
CA THR A 70 -11.36 0.28 4.44
C THR A 70 -10.40 1.29 5.05
N PRO A 71 -9.98 2.33 4.32
CA PRO A 71 -9.01 3.29 4.83
C PRO A 71 -9.54 4.08 6.02
N ASN A 72 -8.68 4.35 7.00
CA ASN A 72 -9.00 5.24 8.11
C ASN A 72 -8.49 6.67 7.84
N ILE A 73 -9.13 7.36 6.91
CA ILE A 73 -8.73 8.69 6.40
C ILE A 73 -8.75 9.77 7.50
N LYS A 74 -9.45 9.55 8.62
CA LYS A 74 -9.49 10.53 9.73
C LYS A 74 -8.29 10.43 10.68
N LYS A 75 -7.61 9.28 10.72
CA LYS A 75 -6.50 9.00 11.64
C LYS A 75 -5.18 8.94 10.87
N ILE A 76 -4.84 10.05 10.24
CA ILE A 76 -3.60 10.16 9.46
C ILE A 76 -2.47 10.53 10.41
N THR A 77 -1.57 9.57 10.66
CA THR A 77 -0.35 9.77 11.47
C THR A 77 0.87 10.07 10.60
N ILE A 78 0.76 9.94 9.27
CA ILE A 78 1.86 10.11 8.32
C ILE A 78 1.68 11.42 7.56
N ASN A 79 2.67 12.30 7.62
CA ASN A 79 2.77 13.46 6.74
C ASN A 79 3.56 13.08 5.47
N GLY A 80 2.90 12.95 4.33
CA GLY A 80 3.56 12.51 3.09
C GLY A 80 4.62 13.50 2.61
N LYS A 81 4.51 14.80 2.90
CA LYS A 81 5.56 15.78 2.57
C LYS A 81 6.89 15.47 3.26
N GLU A 82 6.84 15.00 4.49
CA GLU A 82 8.05 14.58 5.23
C GLU A 82 8.62 13.28 4.65
N GLN A 83 7.76 12.32 4.27
CA GLN A 83 8.21 11.08 3.62
C GLN A 83 8.86 11.35 2.25
N LEU A 84 8.33 12.32 1.50
CA LEU A 84 8.93 12.76 0.25
C LEU A 84 10.31 13.38 0.47
N ALA A 85 10.50 14.14 1.55
CA ALA A 85 11.80 14.72 1.89
C ALA A 85 12.83 13.65 2.30
N THR A 86 12.40 12.50 2.82
CA THR A 86 13.28 11.38 3.17
C THR A 86 13.57 10.43 2.00
N LEU A 87 13.12 10.70 0.77
CA LEU A 87 13.46 9.91 -0.44
C LEU A 87 14.97 9.81 -0.74
N ASP A 88 15.78 10.66 -0.11
CA ASP A 88 17.24 10.59 -0.16
C ASP A 88 17.85 9.64 0.88
N ASN A 89 17.08 9.29 1.91
CA ASN A 89 17.45 8.40 2.97
C ASN A 89 16.84 7.00 2.73
N PRO A 90 17.54 5.92 3.11
CA PRO A 90 16.93 4.59 3.09
C PRO A 90 15.65 4.58 3.94
N PRO A 91 14.61 3.83 3.55
CA PRO A 91 13.37 3.77 4.31
C PRO A 91 13.68 3.38 5.76
N PRO A 92 13.02 3.98 6.76
CA PRO A 92 13.25 3.63 8.15
C PRO A 92 12.99 2.13 8.31
N SER A 93 14.01 1.41 8.76
CA SER A 93 13.88 0.01 9.16
C SER A 93 12.80 -0.05 10.24
N THR A 94 11.62 -0.54 9.90
CA THR A 94 10.63 -1.00 10.88
C THR A 94 11.22 -2.24 11.55
N GLY A 95 12.10 -2.00 12.53
CA GLY A 95 12.53 -3.01 13.46
C GLY A 95 11.32 -3.41 14.29
N ASN A 96 10.72 -4.54 13.96
CA ASN A 96 9.82 -5.22 14.88
C ASN A 96 10.65 -5.59 16.12
N LYS A 97 10.37 -4.94 17.25
CA LYS A 97 10.72 -5.43 18.58
C LYS A 97 9.67 -6.43 19.04
#